data_AF-A0A8B2YQF0-F1
#
_entry.id   AF-A0A8B2YQF0-F1
#
_cell.length_a   1.000
_cell.length_b   1.000
_cell.length_c   1.000
_cell.angle_alpha   90.00
_cell.angle_beta   90.00
_cell.angle_gamma   90.00
#
_symmetry.space_group_name_H-M   'P 1'
#
loop_
_entity.id
_entity.type
_entity.pdbx_description
1 polymer ?
#
loop_
_entity_poly.entity_id
_entity_poly.type
_entity_poly.pdbx_seq_one_letter_code
_entity_poly.pdbx_strand_id
1 'polypeptide(L)'
;IALMQSCFENGEVRPFVREYGMVIVDECHHVSSITFENVLRHITAHHVYGLTATPIRKDGLQPIIFMQCGPIRFSADAKTQIQKQSFQRYLVPRFTSYRSVTDNRQSFALLSQSLAESELRNTLIVEEVLNAVTAGRTPIILTGRTSHVKLLSGMLKPHIANVIQLTGEGIAKSKREVLQGLHDIPQNSPLVIVA
;
A
#
# COMPACT_ATOMS: atom_id res chain seq x y z
N ILE A 1 -3.90 20.95 -5.41
CA ILE A 1 -3.55 19.59 -4.93
C ILE A 1 -2.09 19.61 -4.55
N ALA A 2 -1.74 19.13 -3.35
CA ALA A 2 -0.37 19.09 -2.86
C ALA A 2 -0.12 17.77 -2.13
N LEU A 3 1.12 17.28 -2.17
CA LEU A 3 1.57 16.21 -1.29
C LEU A 3 2.02 16.81 0.04
N MET A 4 1.97 16.03 1.11
CA MET A 4 2.40 16.49 2.43
C MET A 4 3.84 16.98 2.45
N GLN A 5 4.75 16.35 1.71
CA GLN A 5 6.14 16.83 1.64
C GLN A 5 6.24 18.21 0.96
N SER A 6 5.35 18.52 0.02
CA SER A 6 5.33 19.80 -0.69
C SER A 6 4.78 20.95 0.17
N CYS A 7 4.18 20.62 1.32
CA CYS A 7 3.74 21.57 2.32
C CYS A 7 4.89 22.08 3.21
N PHE A 8 6.08 21.51 3.10
CA PHE A 8 7.26 21.91 3.87
C PHE A 8 8.34 22.54 3.02
N GLU A 9 9.09 23.46 3.61
CA GLU A 9 10.32 24.04 3.06
C GLU A 9 11.28 24.30 4.23
N ASN A 10 12.51 23.77 4.15
CA ASN A 10 13.52 23.87 5.20
C ASN A 10 13.05 23.45 6.61
N GLY A 11 12.13 22.47 6.68
CA GLY A 11 11.56 21.97 7.95
C GLY A 11 10.37 22.77 8.48
N GLU A 12 10.01 23.88 7.83
CA GLU A 12 8.87 24.71 8.20
C GLU A 12 7.68 24.51 7.26
N VAL A 13 6.47 24.74 7.76
CA VAL A 13 5.25 24.66 6.96
C VAL A 13 5.16 25.91 6.08
N ARG A 14 5.03 25.70 4.76
CA ARG A 14 4.99 26.79 3.78
C ARG A 14 3.71 27.64 3.96
N PRO A 15 3.78 28.98 3.81
CA PRO A 15 2.65 29.86 4.09
C PRO A 15 1.39 29.59 3.27
N PHE A 16 1.53 29.05 2.05
CA PHE A 16 0.41 28.81 1.13
C PHE A 16 -0.71 27.95 1.73
N VAL A 17 -0.42 27.11 2.74
CA VAL A 17 -1.44 26.28 3.41
C VAL A 17 -2.53 27.12 4.11
N ARG A 18 -2.26 28.40 4.37
CA ARG A 18 -3.19 29.36 5.00
C ARG A 18 -4.10 30.07 3.99
N GLU A 19 -3.84 29.92 2.70
CA GLU A 19 -4.52 30.69 1.64
C GLU A 19 -5.83 30.03 1.17
N TYR A 20 -6.25 28.94 1.81
CA TYR A 20 -7.43 28.17 1.44
C TYR A 20 -8.55 28.32 2.46
N GLY A 21 -9.77 28.61 1.99
CA GLY A 21 -10.98 28.60 2.82
C GLY A 21 -11.52 27.18 3.10
N MET A 22 -11.14 26.20 2.28
CA MET A 22 -11.48 24.79 2.42
C MET A 22 -10.29 23.89 2.15
N VAL A 23 -10.08 22.88 2.99
CA VAL A 23 -9.05 21.85 2.84
C VAL A 23 -9.68 20.47 2.92
N ILE A 24 -9.34 19.61 1.97
CA ILE A 24 -9.75 18.20 1.95
C ILE A 24 -8.48 17.36 2.06
N VAL A 25 -8.40 16.58 3.13
CA VAL A 25 -7.32 15.65 3.40
C VAL A 25 -7.72 14.27 2.90
N ASP A 26 -7.07 13.80 1.85
CA ASP A 26 -7.19 12.42 1.41
C ASP A 26 -6.31 11.49 2.24
N GLU A 27 -6.72 10.23 2.39
CA GLU A 27 -6.10 9.24 3.28
C GLU A 27 -5.81 9.79 4.69
N CYS A 28 -6.80 10.46 5.27
CA CYS A 28 -6.65 11.20 6.53
C CYS A 28 -6.31 10.31 7.74
N HIS A 29 -6.33 8.98 7.58
CA HIS A 29 -5.78 8.07 8.59
C HIS A 29 -4.28 8.28 8.84
N HIS A 30 -3.54 8.97 7.96
CA HIS A 30 -2.13 9.37 8.18
C HIS A 30 -1.95 10.65 9.02
N VAL A 31 -3.04 11.37 9.34
CA VAL A 31 -3.01 12.67 10.04
C VAL A 31 -2.31 12.62 11.41
N SER A 32 -2.32 11.48 12.09
CA SER A 32 -1.65 11.37 13.39
C SER A 32 -0.12 11.36 13.33
N SER A 33 0.48 11.37 12.13
CA SER A 33 1.93 11.54 12.04
C SER A 33 2.28 12.98 12.41
N ILE A 34 3.40 13.16 13.14
CA ILE A 34 3.82 14.47 13.65
C ILE A 34 3.90 15.52 12.53
N THR A 35 4.43 15.10 11.37
CA THR A 35 4.55 15.94 10.18
C THR A 35 3.18 16.39 9.67
N PHE A 36 2.19 15.50 9.67
CA PHE A 36 0.86 15.82 9.16
C PHE A 36 0.11 16.74 10.12
N GLU A 37 0.17 16.43 11.41
CA GLU A 37 -0.41 17.27 12.44
C GLU A 37 0.15 18.70 12.37
N ASN A 38 1.46 18.86 12.14
CA ASN A 38 2.07 20.19 12.04
C ASN A 38 1.49 21.02 10.89
N VAL A 39 1.25 20.42 9.71
CA VAL A 39 0.61 21.15 8.61
C VAL A 39 -0.80 21.57 8.98
N LEU A 40 -1.62 20.67 9.53
CA LEU A 40 -3.01 20.98 9.87
C LEU A 40 -3.14 22.07 10.93
N ARG A 41 -2.22 22.11 11.92
CA ARG A 41 -2.16 23.21 12.90
C ARG A 41 -1.93 24.59 12.26
N HIS A 42 -1.29 24.64 11.09
CA HIS A 42 -1.01 25.89 10.37
C HIS A 42 -2.12 26.28 9.39
N ILE A 43 -3.09 25.40 9.15
CA ILE A 43 -4.22 25.67 8.26
C ILE A 43 -5.23 26.56 8.96
N THR A 44 -5.65 27.62 8.28
CA THR A 44 -6.64 28.59 8.77
C THR A 44 -7.98 28.48 8.03
N ALA A 45 -8.17 27.39 7.28
CA ALA A 45 -9.38 27.13 6.52
C ALA A 45 -10.61 27.04 7.43
N HIS A 46 -11.73 27.61 6.98
CA HIS A 46 -13.00 27.51 7.70
C HIS A 46 -13.59 26.10 7.62
N HIS A 47 -13.31 25.37 6.53
CA HIS A 47 -13.77 24.01 6.31
C HIS A 47 -12.59 23.06 6.15
N VAL A 48 -12.48 22.06 7.03
CA VAL A 48 -11.49 20.99 6.94
C VAL A 48 -12.23 19.66 6.92
N TYR A 49 -12.00 18.87 5.87
CA TYR A 49 -12.57 17.54 5.71
C TYR A 49 -11.49 16.48 5.62
N GLY A 50 -11.75 15.29 6.15
CA GLY A 50 -10.91 14.12 5.98
C GLY A 50 -11.65 13.02 5.23
N LEU A 51 -10.99 12.39 4.26
CA LEU A 51 -11.45 11.21 3.54
C LEU A 51 -10.57 10.03 3.94
N THR A 52 -11.18 8.92 4.35
CA THR A 52 -10.44 7.69 4.69
C THR A 52 -11.35 6.46 4.58
N ALA A 53 -10.77 5.35 4.13
CA ALA A 53 -11.41 4.04 4.20
C ALA A 53 -11.26 3.39 5.60
N THR A 54 -10.37 3.91 6.45
CA THR A 54 -9.97 3.32 7.72
C THR A 54 -9.98 4.36 8.85
N PRO A 55 -11.18 4.82 9.30
CA PRO A 55 -11.29 5.82 10.34
C PRO A 55 -10.87 5.30 11.73
N ILE A 56 -10.77 3.98 11.90
CA ILE A 56 -10.35 3.34 13.16
C ILE A 56 -8.95 2.74 12.95
N ARG A 57 -8.02 3.12 13.82
CA ARG A 57 -6.63 2.65 13.76
C ARG A 57 -6.33 1.63 14.85
N LYS A 58 -5.44 0.68 14.54
CA LYS A 58 -5.01 -0.38 15.47
C LYS A 58 -4.19 0.15 16.66
N ASP A 59 -3.53 1.29 16.50
CA ASP A 59 -2.74 1.94 17.55
C ASP A 59 -3.56 2.86 18.46
N GLY A 60 -4.86 3.00 18.22
CA GLY A 60 -5.74 3.82 19.05
C GLY A 60 -5.60 5.33 18.82
N LEU A 61 -4.78 5.78 17.86
CA LEU A 61 -4.50 7.20 17.62
C LEU A 61 -5.55 7.89 16.72
N GLN A 62 -6.64 7.22 16.37
CA GLN A 62 -7.74 7.82 15.60
C GLN A 62 -8.35 9.10 16.19
N PRO A 63 -8.37 9.36 17.52
CA PRO A 63 -8.92 10.62 18.05
C PRO A 63 -8.25 11.87 17.47
N ILE A 64 -6.97 11.78 17.09
CA ILE A 64 -6.23 12.89 16.47
C ILE A 64 -6.85 13.27 15.11
N ILE A 65 -7.34 12.28 14.35
CA ILE A 65 -8.05 12.52 13.08
C ILE A 65 -9.31 13.35 13.34
N PHE A 66 -10.08 13.01 14.38
CA PHE A 66 -11.32 13.71 14.70
C PHE A 66 -11.08 15.10 15.28
N MET A 67 -9.97 15.30 16.01
CA MET A 67 -9.58 16.63 16.48
C MET A 67 -9.25 17.58 15.30
N GLN A 68 -8.64 17.06 14.25
CA GLN A 68 -8.17 17.87 13.11
C GLN A 68 -9.21 18.02 11.99
N CYS A 69 -9.96 16.95 11.69
CA CYS A 69 -10.90 16.90 10.57
C CYS A 69 -12.38 16.87 11.02
N GLY A 70 -12.64 16.86 12.32
CA GLY A 70 -13.99 16.75 12.88
C GLY A 70 -14.55 15.31 12.91
N PRO A 71 -15.80 15.15 13.38
CA PRO A 71 -16.44 13.84 13.48
C PRO A 71 -16.81 13.28 12.10
N ILE A 72 -17.04 11.97 12.03
CA ILE A 72 -17.55 11.32 10.82
C ILE A 72 -18.92 11.91 10.47
N ARG A 73 -19.01 12.60 9.33
CA ARG A 73 -20.26 13.17 8.81
C ARG A 73 -21.00 12.23 7.86
N PHE A 74 -20.26 11.35 7.21
CA PHE A 74 -20.80 10.38 6.26
C PHE A 74 -19.92 9.13 6.29
N SER A 75 -20.55 7.97 6.19
CA SER A 75 -19.88 6.69 6.01
C SER A 75 -20.60 5.94 4.91
N ALA A 76 -19.84 5.53 3.89
CA ALA A 76 -20.37 4.63 2.87
C ALA A 76 -20.16 3.19 3.35
N ASP A 77 -21.25 2.43 3.46
CA ASP A 77 -21.13 1.01 3.75
C ASP A 77 -20.48 0.29 2.57
N ALA A 78 -19.35 -0.37 2.86
CA ALA A 78 -18.59 -1.12 1.88
C ALA A 78 -19.47 -2.17 1.17
N LYS A 79 -20.41 -2.83 1.87
CA LYS A 79 -21.28 -3.84 1.25
C LYS A 79 -22.21 -3.22 0.22
N THR A 80 -22.83 -2.09 0.56
CA THR A 80 -23.70 -1.34 -0.35
C THR A 80 -22.92 -0.83 -1.58
N GLN A 81 -21.66 -0.42 -1.39
CA GLN A 81 -20.82 0.04 -2.51
C GLN A 81 -20.29 -1.12 -3.38
N ILE A 82 -20.03 -2.28 -2.77
CA ILE A 82 -19.71 -3.53 -3.49
C ILE A 82 -20.87 -3.95 -4.39
N GLN A 83 -22.12 -3.88 -3.91
CA GLN A 83 -23.31 -4.24 -4.70
C GLN A 83 -23.52 -3.36 -5.94
N LYS A 84 -23.02 -2.12 -5.91
CA LYS A 84 -23.10 -1.18 -7.04
C LYS A 84 -22.00 -1.38 -8.08
N GLN A 85 -21.01 -2.23 -7.81
CA GLN A 85 -19.89 -2.45 -8.72
C GLN A 85 -20.17 -3.60 -9.68
N SER A 86 -19.67 -3.48 -10.90
CA SER A 86 -19.85 -4.46 -11.99
C SER A 86 -18.91 -5.66 -11.90
N PHE A 87 -18.15 -5.83 -10.80
CA PHE A 87 -17.19 -6.92 -10.63
C PHE A 87 -17.35 -7.65 -9.31
N GLN A 88 -17.01 -8.94 -9.33
CA GLN A 88 -17.06 -9.83 -8.18
C GLN A 88 -15.70 -9.88 -7.48
N ARG A 89 -15.72 -10.10 -6.16
CA ARG A 89 -14.52 -10.28 -5.33
C ARG A 89 -14.52 -11.69 -4.78
N TYR A 90 -13.41 -12.38 -4.94
CA TYR A 90 -13.22 -13.75 -4.47
C TYR A 90 -12.08 -13.82 -3.48
N LEU A 91 -12.29 -14.51 -2.37
CA LEU A 91 -11.24 -14.92 -1.44
C LEU A 91 -10.99 -16.41 -1.64
N VAL A 92 -9.85 -16.76 -2.21
CA VAL A 92 -9.44 -18.15 -2.41
C VAL A 92 -8.26 -18.44 -1.49
N PRO A 93 -8.47 -19.05 -0.31
CA PRO A 93 -7.38 -19.34 0.61
C PRO A 93 -6.49 -20.46 0.06
N ARG A 94 -5.17 -20.26 0.15
CA ARG A 94 -4.16 -21.29 -0.14
C ARG A 94 -3.45 -21.70 1.14
N PHE A 95 -3.68 -22.94 1.54
CA PHE A 95 -3.02 -23.51 2.71
C PHE A 95 -1.69 -24.11 2.31
N THR A 96 -0.63 -23.79 3.06
CA THR A 96 0.71 -24.33 2.83
C THR A 96 1.01 -25.38 3.90
N SER A 97 1.86 -26.35 3.56
CA SER A 97 2.38 -27.34 4.51
C SER A 97 3.50 -26.79 5.39
N TYR A 98 3.79 -25.48 5.34
CA TYR A 98 4.88 -24.87 6.09
C TYR A 98 4.70 -25.11 7.59
N ARG A 99 5.76 -25.64 8.22
CA ARG A 99 5.87 -25.80 9.66
C ARG A 99 7.24 -25.32 10.09
N SER A 100 7.30 -24.55 11.18
CA SER A 100 8.58 -24.26 11.82
C SER A 100 9.08 -25.53 12.49
N VAL A 101 10.30 -25.96 12.17
CA VAL A 101 10.92 -27.21 12.65
C VAL A 101 11.58 -27.01 14.03
N THR A 102 11.55 -25.80 14.59
CA THR A 102 12.19 -25.51 15.88
C THR A 102 11.20 -25.57 17.04
N ASP A 103 11.58 -26.29 18.10
CA ASP A 103 10.79 -26.46 19.33
C ASP A 103 10.71 -25.21 20.22
N ASN A 104 11.55 -24.21 19.96
CA ASN A 104 11.57 -22.97 20.73
C ASN A 104 10.50 -21.99 20.22
N ARG A 105 9.90 -21.22 21.16
CA ARG A 105 9.04 -20.07 20.85
C ARG A 105 9.84 -19.04 20.03
N GLN A 106 9.80 -19.16 18.70
CA GLN A 106 10.43 -18.22 17.79
C GLN A 106 9.73 -16.86 17.89
N SER A 107 10.51 -15.79 17.75
CA SER A 107 9.93 -14.46 17.58
C SER A 107 9.14 -14.41 16.27
N PHE A 108 8.10 -13.57 16.22
CA PHE A 108 7.33 -13.33 15.00
C PHE A 108 8.22 -12.95 13.81
N ALA A 109 9.32 -12.22 14.07
CA ALA A 109 10.28 -11.84 13.05
C ALA A 109 10.97 -13.06 12.41
N LEU A 110 11.45 -14.01 13.22
CA LEU A 110 12.10 -15.23 12.73
C LEU A 110 11.12 -16.12 11.96
N LEU A 111 9.90 -16.31 12.47
CA LEU A 111 8.84 -17.04 11.77
C LEU A 111 8.51 -16.39 10.42
N SER A 112 8.34 -15.08 10.40
CA SER A 112 8.05 -14.34 9.16
C SER A 112 9.20 -14.38 8.16
N GLN A 113 10.45 -14.51 8.62
CA GLN A 113 11.61 -14.70 7.75
C GLN A 113 11.63 -16.10 7.17
N SER A 114 11.51 -17.13 8.00
CA SER A 114 11.48 -18.51 7.55
C SER A 114 10.31 -18.81 6.61
N LEU A 115 9.15 -18.18 6.81
CA LEU A 115 8.02 -18.22 5.87
C LEU A 115 8.32 -17.60 4.50
N ALA A 116 9.11 -16.53 4.47
CA ALA A 116 9.51 -15.85 3.24
C ALA A 116 10.62 -16.61 2.48
N GLU A 117 11.39 -17.42 3.19
CA GLU A 117 12.48 -18.25 2.63
C GLU A 117 12.02 -19.67 2.29
N SER A 118 10.79 -20.04 2.65
CA SER A 118 10.24 -21.37 2.36
C SER A 118 10.07 -21.59 0.86
N GLU A 119 10.95 -22.41 0.29
CA GLU A 119 10.95 -22.77 -1.13
C GLU A 119 9.61 -23.35 -1.57
N LEU A 120 9.07 -24.34 -0.84
CA LEU A 120 7.76 -24.94 -1.14
C LEU A 120 6.65 -23.90 -1.24
N ARG A 121 6.61 -22.92 -0.32
CA ARG A 121 5.61 -21.85 -0.33
C ARG A 121 5.81 -20.91 -1.52
N ASN A 122 7.05 -20.55 -1.81
CA ASN A 122 7.38 -19.61 -2.88
C ASN A 122 7.10 -20.23 -4.26
N THR A 123 7.36 -21.52 -4.44
CA THR A 123 6.98 -22.26 -5.65
C THR A 123 5.46 -22.24 -5.86
N LEU A 124 4.66 -22.49 -4.81
CA LEU A 124 3.19 -22.39 -4.90
C LEU A 124 2.73 -20.98 -5.31
N ILE A 125 3.32 -19.93 -4.74
CA ILE A 125 3.01 -18.54 -5.10
C ILE A 125 3.33 -18.29 -6.58
N VAL A 126 4.52 -18.72 -7.03
CA VAL A 126 4.97 -18.53 -8.41
C VAL A 126 4.06 -19.27 -9.39
N GLU A 127 3.72 -20.54 -9.13
CA GLU A 127 2.81 -21.31 -9.97
C GLU A 127 1.43 -20.65 -10.10
N GLU A 128 0.86 -20.15 -9.00
CA GLU A 128 -0.42 -19.43 -9.05
C GLU A 128 -0.35 -18.16 -9.89
N VAL A 129 0.75 -17.41 -9.76
CA VAL A 129 0.98 -16.19 -10.53
C VAL A 129 1.12 -16.50 -12.01
N LEU A 130 1.87 -17.55 -12.38
CA LEU A 130 2.01 -18.00 -13.76
C LEU A 130 0.66 -18.42 -14.35
N ASN A 131 -0.16 -19.15 -13.60
CA ASN A 131 -1.51 -19.52 -14.01
C ASN A 131 -2.40 -18.29 -14.22
N ALA A 132 -2.33 -17.30 -13.33
CA ALA A 132 -3.09 -16.06 -13.45
C ALA A 132 -2.66 -15.25 -14.68
N VAL A 133 -1.36 -15.13 -14.93
CA VAL A 133 -0.81 -14.45 -16.12
C VAL A 133 -1.21 -15.17 -17.39
N THR A 134 -1.13 -16.50 -17.42
CA THR A 134 -1.55 -17.31 -18.58
C THR A 134 -3.05 -17.15 -18.86
N ALA A 135 -3.86 -16.93 -17.82
CA ALA A 135 -5.28 -16.58 -17.94
C ALA A 135 -5.53 -15.11 -18.31
N GLY A 136 -4.51 -14.35 -18.72
CA GLY A 136 -4.61 -12.95 -19.15
C GLY A 136 -4.82 -11.94 -18.02
N ARG A 137 -4.48 -12.30 -16.77
CA ARG A 137 -4.60 -11.40 -15.60
C ARG A 137 -3.29 -10.67 -15.31
N THR A 138 -3.37 -9.63 -14.49
CA THR A 138 -2.21 -8.84 -14.02
C THR A 138 -2.06 -8.95 -12.50
N PRO A 139 -1.32 -9.96 -11.99
CA PRO A 139 -1.16 -10.17 -10.54
C PRO A 139 -0.35 -9.08 -9.84
N ILE A 140 -0.74 -8.79 -8.59
CA ILE A 140 0.05 -8.03 -7.63
C ILE A 140 0.35 -8.93 -6.44
N ILE A 141 1.63 -9.09 -6.12
CA ILE A 141 2.12 -9.84 -4.96
C ILE A 141 2.53 -8.84 -3.88
N LEU A 142 1.97 -8.96 -2.68
CA LEU A 142 2.29 -8.10 -1.54
C LEU A 142 3.07 -8.88 -0.47
N THR A 143 4.21 -8.36 -0.03
CA THR A 143 5.05 -8.96 1.01
C THR A 143 5.68 -7.89 1.91
N GLY A 144 5.83 -8.21 3.20
CA GLY A 144 6.41 -7.29 4.19
C GLY A 144 7.93 -7.19 4.19
N ARG A 145 8.65 -7.80 3.23
CA ARG A 145 10.12 -7.90 3.22
C ARG A 145 10.70 -7.65 1.83
N THR A 146 11.65 -6.72 1.73
CA THR A 146 12.33 -6.39 0.46
C THR A 146 13.18 -7.54 -0.08
N SER A 147 13.73 -8.39 0.80
CA SER A 147 14.41 -9.63 0.40
C SER A 147 13.46 -10.61 -0.31
N HIS A 148 12.23 -10.72 0.16
CA HIS A 148 11.22 -11.60 -0.44
C HIS A 148 10.72 -11.06 -1.79
N VAL A 149 10.59 -9.73 -1.94
CA VAL A 149 10.33 -9.09 -3.24
C VAL A 149 11.39 -9.50 -4.26
N LYS A 150 12.68 -9.39 -3.89
CA LYS A 150 13.81 -9.76 -4.75
C LYS A 150 13.76 -11.25 -5.12
N LEU A 151 13.50 -12.12 -4.14
CA LEU A 151 13.42 -13.57 -4.34
C LEU A 151 12.31 -13.95 -5.33
N LEU A 152 11.05 -13.56 -5.06
CA LEU A 152 9.92 -13.89 -5.93
C LEU A 152 10.07 -13.29 -7.31
N SER A 153 10.59 -12.07 -7.40
CA SER A 153 10.86 -11.45 -8.70
C SER A 153 11.92 -12.20 -9.49
N GLY A 154 12.97 -12.69 -8.83
CA GLY A 154 13.99 -13.53 -9.44
C GLY A 154 13.40 -14.83 -9.98
N MET A 155 12.48 -15.46 -9.24
CA MET A 155 11.78 -16.67 -9.68
C MET A 155 10.83 -16.42 -10.85
N LEU A 156 10.23 -15.23 -10.97
CA LEU A 156 9.25 -14.91 -12.02
C LEU A 156 9.87 -14.40 -13.32
N LYS A 157 11.02 -13.72 -13.26
CA LYS A 157 11.71 -13.13 -14.43
C LYS A 157 11.99 -14.10 -15.57
N PRO A 158 12.36 -15.38 -15.33
CA PRO A 158 12.53 -16.36 -16.41
C PRO A 158 11.26 -16.69 -17.18
N HIS A 159 10.08 -16.41 -16.60
CA HIS A 159 8.79 -16.86 -17.13
C HIS A 159 7.90 -15.72 -17.64
N ILE A 160 8.08 -14.50 -17.12
CA ILE A 160 7.23 -13.35 -17.43
C ILE A 160 8.12 -12.19 -17.87
N ALA A 161 7.81 -11.62 -19.04
CA ALA A 161 8.59 -10.53 -19.62
C ALA A 161 8.63 -9.29 -18.72
N ASN A 162 7.50 -8.91 -18.15
CA ASN A 162 7.40 -7.72 -17.30
C ASN A 162 7.18 -8.10 -15.84
N VAL A 163 8.27 -8.11 -15.06
CA VAL A 163 8.23 -8.28 -13.60
C VAL A 163 8.71 -6.98 -12.96
N ILE A 164 7.77 -6.24 -12.38
CA ILE A 164 8.02 -4.92 -11.79
C ILE A 164 8.15 -5.05 -10.27
N GLN A 165 9.28 -4.59 -9.74
CA GLN A 165 9.54 -4.53 -8.30
C GLN A 165 9.18 -3.15 -7.76
N LEU A 166 8.32 -3.10 -6.74
CA LEU A 166 7.97 -1.86 -6.04
C LEU A 166 8.39 -1.98 -4.58
N THR A 167 9.53 -1.40 -4.21
CA THR A 167 9.96 -1.34 -2.81
C THR A 167 9.94 0.08 -2.28
N GLY A 168 9.95 0.21 -0.95
CA GLY A 168 10.13 1.50 -0.28
C GLY A 168 11.53 2.10 -0.46
N GLU A 169 12.49 1.29 -0.90
CA GLU A 169 13.89 1.68 -1.14
C GLU A 169 14.05 2.53 -2.41
N GLY A 170 15.17 3.26 -2.53
CA GLY A 170 15.50 4.05 -3.71
C GLY A 170 15.07 5.53 -3.67
N ILE A 171 15.74 6.33 -4.51
CA ILE A 171 15.51 7.77 -4.63
C ILE A 171 14.22 8.02 -5.44
N ALA A 172 13.55 9.15 -5.20
CA ALA A 172 12.32 9.53 -5.91
C ALA A 172 12.41 9.41 -7.45
N LYS A 173 13.59 9.68 -8.03
CA LYS A 173 13.83 9.51 -9.48
C LYS A 173 13.66 8.05 -9.92
N SER A 174 14.30 7.10 -9.23
CA SER A 174 14.20 5.67 -9.53
C SER A 174 12.76 5.15 -9.39
N LYS A 175 12.02 5.62 -8.37
CA LYS A 175 10.60 5.28 -8.22
C LYS A 175 9.75 5.79 -9.39
N ARG A 176 10.02 7.01 -9.87
CA ARG A 176 9.35 7.57 -11.05
C ARG A 176 9.66 6.77 -12.31
N GLU A 177 10.92 6.36 -12.51
CA GLU A 177 11.32 5.54 -13.65
C GLU A 177 10.59 4.18 -13.66
N VAL A 178 10.47 3.53 -12.50
CA VAL A 178 9.72 2.26 -12.39
C VAL A 178 8.23 2.46 -12.68
N LEU A 179 7.62 3.52 -12.16
CA LEU A 179 6.21 3.84 -12.44
C LEU A 179 5.98 4.22 -13.91
N GLN A 180 6.92 4.95 -14.51
CA GLN A 180 6.86 5.30 -15.93
C GLN A 180 6.97 4.03 -16.78
N GLY A 181 7.93 3.15 -16.49
CA GLY A 181 8.05 1.87 -17.16
C GLY A 181 6.79 1.01 -17.04
N LEU A 182 6.05 1.11 -15.92
CA LEU A 182 4.76 0.45 -15.77
C LEU A 182 3.67 1.04 -16.67
N HIS A 183 3.66 2.37 -16.87
CA HIS A 183 2.75 3.03 -17.81
C HIS A 183 3.08 2.74 -19.28
N ASP A 184 4.35 2.49 -19.59
CA ASP A 184 4.81 2.24 -20.96
C ASP A 184 4.56 0.79 -21.42
N ILE A 185 4.23 -0.13 -20.49
CA ILE A 185 3.90 -1.51 -20.82
C ILE A 185 2.54 -1.57 -21.53
N PRO A 186 2.44 -2.20 -22.71
CA PRO A 186 1.18 -2.36 -23.41
C PRO A 186 0.15 -3.10 -22.56
N GLN A 187 -1.12 -2.68 -22.64
CA GLN A 187 -2.20 -3.20 -21.80
C GLN A 187 -2.41 -4.73 -21.89
N ASN A 188 -2.03 -5.34 -23.02
CA ASN A 188 -2.18 -6.77 -23.28
C ASN A 188 -0.88 -7.56 -23.02
N SER A 189 0.19 -6.91 -22.56
CA SER A 189 1.44 -7.58 -22.26
C SER A 189 1.40 -8.22 -20.87
N PRO A 190 1.90 -9.47 -20.73
CA PRO A 190 2.04 -10.14 -19.43
C PRO A 190 2.81 -9.27 -18.43
N LEU A 191 2.19 -8.97 -17.28
CA LEU A 191 2.75 -8.12 -16.24
C LEU A 191 2.45 -8.70 -14.86
N VAL A 192 3.48 -8.71 -14.00
CA VAL A 192 3.35 -8.94 -12.57
C VAL A 192 4.04 -7.84 -11.79
N ILE A 193 3.40 -7.39 -10.72
CA ILE A 193 3.96 -6.44 -9.77
C ILE A 193 4.28 -7.19 -8.47
N VAL A 194 5.49 -7.03 -7.95
CA VAL A 194 5.93 -7.59 -6.67
C VAL A 194 6.31 -6.44 -5.75
N ALA A 195 5.59 -6.28 -4.65
CA ALA A 195 5.70 -5.14 -3.73
C ALA A 195 5.83 -5.55 -2.26
#